data_AF-A0A5C8BVA2-F1
#
_entry.id   AF-A0A5C8BVA2-F1
#
_cell.length_a   1.000
_cell.length_b   1.000
_cell.length_c   1.000
_cell.angle_alpha   90.00
_cell.angle_beta   90.00
_cell.angle_gamma   90.00
#
_symmetry.space_group_name_H-M   'P 1'
#
loop_
_entity.id
_entity.type
_entity.pdbx_description
1 polymer ?
#
loop_
_entity_poly.entity_id
_entity_poly.type
_entity_poly.pdbx_seq_one_letter_code
_entity_poly.pdbx_strand_id
1 'polypeptide(L)' 'VLRARFEADNAERSQRGLAVMPIDQHLLAAISNMPACSGIALGLDRLLMIATKQVRIDEVIAFPADIA' A
#
# COMPACT_ATOMS: atom_id res chain seq x y z
N VAL A 1 -5.10 -2.82 -19.31
CA VAL A 1 -5.96 -2.95 -18.10
C VAL A 1 -5.44 -2.09 -16.95
N LEU A 2 -4.19 -2.25 -16.48
CA LEU A 2 -3.69 -1.53 -15.30
C LEU A 2 -3.72 0.01 -15.43
N ARG A 3 -3.33 0.58 -16.60
CA ARG A 3 -3.44 2.02 -16.86
C ARG A 3 -4.84 2.58 -16.63
N ALA A 4 -5.86 1.93 -17.20
CA ALA A 4 -7.25 2.35 -17.03
C ALA A 4 -7.72 2.29 -15.57
N ARG A 5 -7.16 1.37 -14.75
CA ARG A 5 -7.43 1.34 -13.31
C ARG A 5 -6.86 2.56 -12.59
N PHE A 6 -5.61 2.93 -12.89
CA PHE A 6 -5.02 4.15 -12.32
C PHE A 6 -5.77 5.43 -12.71
N GLU A 7 -6.23 5.52 -13.97
CA GLU A 7 -7.03 6.65 -14.44
C GLU A 7 -8.39 6.71 -13.72
N ALA A 8 -9.04 5.56 -13.49
CA ALA A 8 -10.27 5.47 -12.71
C ALA A 8 -10.06 5.88 -11.24
N ASP A 9 -8.98 5.41 -10.60
CA ASP A 9 -8.63 5.79 -9.23
C ASP A 9 -8.41 7.31 -9.14
N ASN A 10 -7.72 7.90 -10.12
CA ASN A 10 -7.49 9.35 -10.16
C ASN A 10 -8.77 10.16 -10.42
N ALA A 11 -9.71 9.65 -11.23
CA ALA A 11 -11.01 10.27 -11.40
C ALA A 11 -11.79 10.28 -10.07
N GLU A 12 -11.78 9.17 -9.33
CA GLU A 12 -12.40 9.08 -8.00
C GLU A 12 -11.73 10.02 -6.99
N ARG A 13 -10.39 10.08 -6.99
CA ARG A 13 -9.64 11.01 -6.14
C ARG A 13 -10.00 12.46 -6.42
N SER A 14 -10.07 12.83 -7.70
CA SER A 14 -10.48 14.18 -8.11
C SER A 14 -11.89 14.52 -7.64
N GLN A 15 -12.84 13.58 -7.73
CA GLN A 15 -14.20 13.78 -7.21
C GLN A 15 -14.24 14.01 -5.70
N ARG A 16 -13.31 13.36 -4.97
CA ARG A 16 -13.16 13.50 -3.51
C ARG A 16 -12.28 14.70 -3.10
N GLY A 17 -11.82 15.52 -4.04
CA GLY A 17 -10.91 16.64 -3.77
C GLY A 17 -9.50 16.20 -3.30
N LEU A 18 -9.13 14.95 -3.55
CA LEU A 18 -7.81 14.41 -3.23
C LEU A 18 -6.82 14.69 -4.36
N ALA A 19 -5.54 14.83 -4.00
CA ALA A 19 -4.47 15.02 -4.99
C ALA A 19 -4.41 13.85 -5.99
N VAL A 20 -4.28 14.15 -7.27
CA VAL A 20 -4.07 13.17 -8.33
C VAL A 20 -2.72 12.48 -8.12
N MET A 21 -2.69 11.14 -8.19
CA MET A 21 -1.46 10.37 -8.07
C MET A 21 -0.80 10.22 -9.44
N PRO A 22 0.52 10.44 -9.57
CA PRO A 22 1.23 10.20 -10.81
C PRO A 22 1.16 8.71 -11.18
N ILE A 23 0.89 8.42 -12.45
CA ILE A 23 0.86 7.05 -12.95
C ILE A 23 2.30 6.51 -13.01
N ASP A 24 2.54 5.38 -12.35
CA ASP A 24 3.83 4.69 -12.38
C ASP A 24 4.10 4.08 -13.78
N GLN A 25 4.98 4.74 -14.55
CA GLN A 25 5.35 4.27 -15.88
C GLN A 25 6.29 3.06 -15.83
N HIS A 26 7.06 2.88 -14.77
CA HIS A 26 7.99 1.75 -14.64
C HIS A 26 7.21 0.45 -14.42
N LEU A 27 6.19 0.46 -13.56
CA LEU A 27 5.31 -0.69 -13.38
C LEU A 27 4.55 -1.04 -14.66
N LEU A 28 4.04 -0.03 -15.38
CA LEU A 28 3.35 -0.26 -16.66
C LEU A 28 4.27 -0.84 -17.74
N ALA A 29 5.55 -0.46 -17.76
CA ALA A 29 6.54 -1.03 -18.67
C ALA A 29 6.93 -2.47 -18.27
N ALA A 30 6.89 -2.80 -16.98
CA ALA A 30 7.29 -4.11 -16.47
C ALA A 30 6.18 -5.17 -16.54
N ILE A 31 4.91 -4.78 -16.40
CA ILE A 31 3.79 -5.72 -16.19
C ILE A 31 3.60 -6.72 -17.34
N SER A 32 3.94 -6.35 -18.58
CA SER A 32 3.85 -7.27 -19.73
C SER A 32 4.86 -8.40 -19.67
N ASN A 33 5.93 -8.24 -18.90
CA ASN A 33 7.02 -9.21 -18.75
C ASN A 33 6.86 -10.04 -17.46
N MET A 34 5.84 -9.77 -16.65
CA MET A 34 5.63 -10.48 -15.39
C MET A 34 4.95 -11.83 -15.65
N PRO A 35 5.55 -12.97 -15.24
CA PRO A 35 4.90 -14.27 -15.38
C PRO A 35 3.65 -14.34 -14.49
N ALA A 36 2.74 -15.26 -14.80
CA ALA A 36 1.57 -15.49 -13.96
C ALA A 36 2.01 -15.87 -12.53
N CYS A 37 1.55 -15.10 -11.55
CA CYS A 37 1.90 -15.27 -10.15
C CYS A 37 0.78 -14.76 -9.23
N SER A 38 0.91 -15.07 -7.94
CA SER A 38 0.02 -14.60 -6.88
C SER A 38 0.86 -13.93 -5.79
N GLY A 39 0.34 -12.85 -5.19
CA GLY A 39 1.02 -12.12 -4.12
C GLY A 39 0.09 -11.89 -2.92
N ILE A 40 0.67 -11.77 -1.73
CA ILE A 40 -0.02 -11.40 -0.50
C ILE A 40 0.83 -10.38 0.28
N ALA A 41 0.16 -9.45 0.95
CA ALA A 41 0.79 -8.51 1.89
C ALA A 41 0.30 -8.81 3.31
N LEU A 42 1.22 -8.98 4.25
CA LEU A 42 0.94 -9.26 5.67
C LEU A 42 1.52 -8.14 6.54
N GLY A 43 0.69 -7.56 7.41
CA GLY A 43 1.16 -6.55 8.36
C GLY A 43 1.92 -7.19 9.53
N LEU A 44 3.25 -7.13 9.49
CA LEU A 44 4.11 -7.74 10.50
C LEU A 44 3.91 -7.14 11.89
N ASP A 45 3.76 -5.82 12.01
CA ASP A 45 3.55 -5.16 13.29
C ASP A 45 2.26 -5.65 13.96
N ARG A 46 1.17 -5.76 13.19
CA ARG A 46 -0.10 -6.28 13.70
C ARG A 46 -0.04 -7.78 14.02
N LEU A 47 0.73 -8.55 13.25
CA LEU A 47 1.00 -9.94 13.59
C LEU A 47 1.73 -10.03 14.94
N LEU A 48 2.72 -9.16 15.15
CA LEU A 48 3.48 -9.09 16.38
C LEU A 48 2.58 -8.69 17.55
N MET A 49 1.71 -7.69 17.40
CA MET A 49 0.72 -7.31 18.41
C MET A 49 -0.10 -8.52 18.89
N ILE A 50 -0.58 -9.35 17.96
CA ILE A 50 -1.35 -10.55 18.30
C ILE A 50 -0.47 -11.58 19.02
N ALA A 51 0.74 -11.84 18.49
CA ALA A 51 1.67 -12.82 19.03
C ALA A 51 2.15 -12.46 20.45
N THR A 52 2.29 -11.18 20.75
CA THR A 52 2.76 -10.65 22.05
C THR A 52 1.64 -10.08 22.91
N LYS A 53 0.38 -10.24 22.49
CA LYS A 53 -0.83 -9.78 23.19
C LYS A 53 -0.85 -8.28 23.51
N GLN A 54 -0.30 -7.48 22.60
CA GLN A 54 -0.33 -6.02 22.68
C GLN A 54 -1.58 -5.47 21.97
N VAL A 55 -2.10 -4.35 22.46
CA VAL A 55 -3.35 -3.75 21.96
C VAL A 55 -3.05 -2.57 21.05
N ARG A 56 -1.91 -1.91 21.24
CA ARG A 56 -1.50 -0.74 20.46
C ARG A 56 -0.28 -1.05 19.60
N ILE A 57 -0.19 -0.39 18.46
CA ILE A 57 0.88 -0.62 17.48
C ILE A 57 2.23 -0.04 17.92
N ASP A 58 2.22 1.00 18.76
CA ASP A 58 3.42 1.60 19.35
C ASP A 58 4.09 0.70 20.39
N GLU A 59 3.37 -0.28 20.97
CA GLU A 59 3.92 -1.29 21.89
C GLU A 59 4.83 -2.31 21.18
N VAL A 60 4.81 -2.35 19.84
CA VAL A 60 5.59 -3.29 19.03
C VAL A 60 6.55 -2.61 18.04
N ILE A 61 6.55 -1.28 17.99
CA ILE A 61 7.46 -0.47 17.17
C ILE A 61 8.52 0.14 18.08
N ALA A 62 9.80 -0.03 17.76
CA ALA A 62 10.90 0.44 18.60
C ALA A 62 10.91 1.97 18.80
N PHE A 63 10.61 2.73 17.74
CA PHE A 63 10.50 4.19 17.77
C PHE A 63 9.21 4.61 17.06
N PRO A 64 8.10 4.77 17.78
CA PRO A 64 6.83 5.23 17.21
C PRO A 64 6.92 6.63 16.59
N ALA A 65 5.94 6.98 15.75
CA ALA A 65 5.97 8.19 14.92
C ALA A 65 6.05 9.52 15.70
N ASP A 66 5.69 9.52 16.97
CA ASP A 66 5.76 10.68 17.88
C ASP A 66 7.17 10.92 18.46
N ILE A 67 8.06 9.93 18.38
CA ILE A 67 9.44 10.04 18.89
C ILE A 67 10.53 9.85 17.82
N ALA A 68 10.13 9.57 16.58
CA ALA A 68 11.02 9.38 15.43
C ALA A 68 11.35 10.69 14.70
#